data_AF-A0A932Q8I4-F1
#
_entry.id   AF-A0A932Q8I4-F1
#
_cell.length_a   1.000
_cell.length_b   1.000
_cell.length_c   1.000
_cell.angle_alpha   90.00
_cell.angle_beta   90.00
_cell.angle_gamma   90.00
#
_symmetry.space_group_name_H-M   'P 1'
#
loop_
_entity.id
_entity.type
_entity.pdbx_description
1 polymer ?
#
loop_
_entity_poly.entity_id
_entity_poly.type
_entity_poly.pdbx_seq_one_letter_code
_entity_poly.pdbx_strand_id
1 'polypeptide(L)' 'MQRLISTPSVGGVIKKIMAINPDLTAQDMIEIIKMSVERKNTGASDGFSKLEVVNEALALDLARETLKQ' A
#
# COMPACT_ATOMS: atom_id res chain seq x y z
N MET A 1 -0.87 19.53 -19.95
CA MET A 1 -1.54 19.30 -18.65
C MET A 1 -0.83 18.15 -17.94
N GLN A 2 -0.03 18.42 -16.91
CA GLN A 2 0.54 17.35 -16.09
C GLN A 2 -0.59 16.75 -15.25
N ARG A 3 -0.92 15.48 -15.47
CA ARG A 3 -1.75 14.72 -14.52
C ARG A 3 -0.97 14.64 -13.22
N LEU A 4 -1.47 15.29 -12.16
CA LEU A 4 -1.05 14.98 -10.79
C LEU A 4 -1.39 13.51 -10.56
N ILE A 5 -0.38 12.64 -10.63
CA ILE A 5 -0.51 11.25 -10.20
C ILE A 5 -0.46 11.30 -8.68
N SER A 6 -1.63 11.45 -8.05
CA SER A 6 -1.73 11.41 -6.59
C SER A 6 -1.28 10.04 -6.10
N THR A 7 -0.24 10.01 -5.27
CA THR A 7 0.17 8.80 -4.56
C THR A 7 -1.04 8.27 -3.77
N PRO A 8 -1.39 6.98 -3.89
CA PRO A 8 -2.50 6.43 -3.14
C PRO A 8 -2.25 6.62 -1.64
N SER A 9 -3.24 7.15 -0.92
CA SER A 9 -3.14 7.30 0.53
C SER A 9 -3.33 5.94 1.21
N VAL A 10 -2.62 5.70 2.31
CA VAL A 10 -2.74 4.46 3.10
C VAL A 10 -4.20 4.16 3.44
N GLY A 11 -4.96 5.18 3.89
CA GLY A 11 -6.38 5.03 4.20
C GLY A 11 -7.25 4.67 2.99
N GLY A 12 -6.89 5.12 1.79
CA GLY A 12 -7.55 4.73 0.55
C GLY A 12 -7.30 3.26 0.19
N VAL A 13 -6.06 2.79 0.37
CA VAL A 13 -5.68 1.39 0.11
C VAL A 13 -6.34 0.45 1.12
N ILE A 14 -6.35 0.79 2.42
CA ILE A 14 -7.02 0.00 3.46
C ILE A 14 -8.51 -0.19 3.15
N LYS A 15 -9.21 0.87 2.72
CA LYS A 15 -10.63 0.77 2.31
C LYS A 15 -10.83 -0.23 1.17
N LYS A 16 -9.92 -0.27 0.20
CA LYS A 16 -9.98 -1.20 -0.93
C LYS A 16 -9.66 -2.63 -0.50
N ILE A 17 -8.68 -2.83 0.39
CA ILE A 17 -8.36 -4.14 0.99
C ILE A 17 -9.58 -4.69 1.73
N MET A 18 -10.19 -3.87 2.60
CA MET A 18 -11.38 -4.26 3.37
C MET A 18 -12.58 -4.59 2.47
N ALA A 19 -12.71 -3.92 1.32
CA ALA A 19 -13.74 -4.25 0.34
C ALA A 19 -13.49 -5.57 -0.41
N ILE A 20 -12.22 -6.01 -0.51
CA ILE A 20 -11.85 -7.30 -1.14
C ILE A 20 -12.05 -8.44 -0.13
N ASN A 21 -11.51 -8.29 1.07
CA ASN A 21 -11.57 -9.29 2.13
C ASN A 21 -11.99 -8.62 3.45
N PRO A 22 -13.30 -8.57 3.75
CA PRO A 22 -13.83 -7.91 4.94
C PRO A 22 -13.53 -8.67 6.25
N ASP A 23 -13.10 -9.93 6.15
CA ASP A 23 -12.77 -10.77 7.31
C ASP A 23 -11.34 -10.53 7.81
N LEU A 24 -10.53 -9.75 7.10
CA LEU A 24 -9.19 -9.37 7.53
C LEU A 24 -9.23 -8.59 8.84
N THR A 25 -8.38 -8.98 9.78
CA THR A 25 -8.20 -8.21 11.01
C THR A 25 -7.41 -6.93 10.73
N ALA A 26 -7.46 -5.99 11.67
CA ALA A 26 -6.63 -4.80 11.62
C ALA A 26 -5.13 -5.14 11.53
N GLN A 27 -4.71 -6.25 12.15
CA GLN A 27 -3.32 -6.71 12.10
C GLN A 27 -2.93 -7.21 10.72
N ASP A 28 -3.79 -8.01 10.07
CA ASP A 28 -3.54 -8.52 8.71
C ASP A 28 -3.47 -7.37 7.70
N MET A 29 -4.35 -6.36 7.83
CA MET A 29 -4.31 -5.16 7.00
C MET A 29 -3.01 -4.37 7.19
N ILE A 30 -2.50 -4.25 8.42
CA ILE A 30 -1.22 -3.61 8.69
C ILE A 30 -0.06 -4.39 8.04
N GLU A 31 -0.09 -5.72 8.10
CA GLU A 31 0.93 -6.56 7.48
C GLU A 31 0.91 -6.46 5.95
N ILE A 32 -0.27 -6.54 5.33
CA ILE A 32 -0.44 -6.34 3.89
C ILE A 32 0.10 -4.97 3.46
N ILE A 33 -0.26 -3.90 4.19
CA ILE A 33 0.25 -2.57 3.89
C ILE A 33 1.77 -2.52 4.00
N LYS A 34 2.36 -3.04 5.07
CA LYS A 34 3.82 -3.09 5.27
C LYS A 34 4.53 -3.87 4.15
N MET A 35 3.98 -5.01 3.75
CA MET A 35 4.53 -5.83 2.66
C MET A 35 4.40 -5.16 1.29
N SER A 36 3.40 -4.28 1.14
CA SER A 36 3.17 -3.52 -0.08
C SER A 36 3.94 -2.18 -0.16
N VAL A 37 4.70 -1.81 0.87
CA VAL A 37 5.53 -0.59 0.82
C VAL A 37 6.75 -0.83 -0.05
N GLU A 38 6.85 -0.09 -1.15
CA GLU A 38 8.08 0.01 -1.91
C GLU A 38 8.97 1.09 -1.31
N ARG A 39 10.22 0.72 -1.00
CA ARG A 39 11.24 1.70 -0.65
C ARG A 39 11.67 2.43 -1.92
N LYS A 40 11.07 3.60 -2.16
CA LYS A 40 11.52 4.47 -3.24
C LYS A 40 12.73 5.26 -2.74
N ASN A 41 13.93 4.82 -3.12
CA ASN A 41 15.13 5.65 -2.99
C ASN A 41 14.99 6.82 -3.97
N THR A 42 14.33 7.89 -3.55
CA THR A 42 14.44 9.18 -4.20
C THR A 42 15.86 9.65 -3.90
N GLY A 43 16.76 9.57 -4.87
CA GLY A 43 18.20 9.89 -4.74
C GLY A 43 18.52 11.35 -4.38
N ALA A 44 17.64 12.05 -3.67
CA ALA A 44 17.92 13.31 -3.04
C ALA A 44 18.83 13.06 -1.83
N SER A 45 20.04 13.61 -1.89
CA SER A 45 21.07 13.60 -0.83
C SER A 45 20.67 14.33 0.47
N ASP A 46 19.39 14.61 0.66
CA ASP A 46 18.87 15.21 1.89
C ASP A 46 18.28 14.11 2.77
N GLY A 47 18.75 14.05 4.02
CA GLY A 47 18.48 13.01 5.02
C GLY A 47 17.03 12.75 5.42
N PHE A 48 16.06 13.25 4.64
CA PHE A 48 14.61 13.04 4.78
C PHE A 48 14.01 12.12 3.69
N SER A 49 14.80 11.69 2.70
CA SER A 49 14.27 11.20 1.42
C SER A 49 14.07 9.68 1.34
N LYS A 50 13.56 9.06 2.42
CA LYS A 50 12.96 7.72 2.34
C LYS A 50 11.45 7.87 2.31
N LEU A 51 10.90 8.14 1.13
CA LEU A 51 9.46 8.09 0.93
C LEU A 51 9.06 6.62 0.79
N GLU A 52 8.49 6.07 1.87
CA GLU A 52 7.79 4.81 1.85
C GLU A 52 6.46 5.01 1.12
N VAL A 53 6.37 4.47 -0.10
CA VAL A 53 5.17 4.58 -0.94
C VAL A 53 4.48 3.24 -0.96
N VAL A 54 3.17 3.22 -0.68
CA VAL A 54 2.36 2.00 -0.79
C VAL A 54 2.14 1.67 -2.26
N ASN A 55 2.57 0.48 -2.67
CA ASN A 55 2.16 -0.12 -3.94
C ASN A 55 0.75 -0.69 -3.79
N GLU A 56 -0.24 0.09 -4.23
CA GLU A 56 -1.65 -0.31 -4.16
C GLU A 56 -1.91 -1.65 -4.85
N ALA A 57 -1.35 -1.89 -6.04
CA ALA A 57 -1.62 -3.12 -6.78
C ALA A 57 -1.17 -4.36 -6.00
N LEU A 58 0.05 -4.32 -5.44
CA LEU A 58 0.57 -5.40 -4.61
C LEU A 58 -0.28 -5.60 -3.35
N ALA A 59 -0.72 -4.53 -2.70
CA ALA A 59 -1.57 -4.61 -1.52
C ALA A 59 -2.91 -5.31 -1.81
N LEU A 60 -3.53 -5.00 -2.97
CA LEU A 60 -4.79 -5.61 -3.38
C LEU A 60 -4.62 -7.08 -3.80
N ASP A 61 -3.48 -7.43 -4.40
CA ASP A 61 -3.17 -8.83 -4.76
C ASP A 61 -2.98 -9.69 -3.50
N LEU A 62 -2.22 -9.21 -2.52
CA LEU A 62 -2.07 -9.88 -1.22
C LEU A 62 -3.42 -10.07 -0.51
N ALA A 63 -4.28 -9.04 -0.53
CA ALA A 63 -5.64 -9.14 0.00
C ALA A 63 -6.50 -10.20 -0.70
N ARG A 64 -6.30 -10.43 -2.01
CA ARG A 64 -7.00 -11.50 -2.75
C ARG A 64 -6.43 -12.89 -2.47
N GLU A 65 -5.13 -13.00 -2.25
CA GLU A 65 -4.48 -14.28 -1.94
C GLU A 65 -4.91 -14.84 -0.59
N THR A 66 -5.15 -13.97 0.40
CA THR A 66 -5.66 -14.39 1.72
C THR A 66 -7.04 -15.06 1.67
N LEU A 67 -7.85 -14.81 0.63
CA LEU A 67 -9.15 -15.50 0.43
C LEU A 67 -9.03 -16.92 -0.13
N LYS A 68 -7.86 -17.29 -0.68
CA LYS A 68 -7.63 -18.61 -1.30
C LYS A 68 -7.09 -19.64 -0.31
N GLN A 69 -6.73 -19.23 0.91
CA GLN A 69 -6.29 -20.10 1.99
C GLN A 69 -7.49 -20.61 2.79
#